data_AF-A0A4V1UJA9-F1
#
_entry.id   AF-A0A4V1UJA9-F1
#
_cell.length_a   1.000
_cell.length_b   1.000
_cell.length_c   1.000
_cell.angle_alpha   90.00
_cell.angle_beta   90.00
_cell.angle_gamma   90.00
#
_symmetry.space_group_name_H-M   'P 1'
#
loop_
_entity.id
_entity.type
_entity.pdbx_description
1 polymer ?
#
loop_
_entity_poly.entity_id
_entity_poly.type
_entity_poly.pdbx_seq_one_letter_code
_entity_poly.pdbx_strand_id
1 'polypeptide(L)'
;MLAQRTLKSLTKAVGVGLHSGQRVELTLRPAAPDTGIVFRRVDLPQPVDIVISATAVTDTRLASTISNGNAKVHTVEHLMSACAGLGIDNLYVDITAEEVPILDG
;
A
#
# COMPACT_ATOMS: atom_id res chain seq x y z
N MET A 1 26.62 9.96 1.12
CA MET A 1 25.43 9.64 0.31
C MET A 1 24.34 9.18 1.26
N LEU A 2 23.10 9.67 1.13
CA LEU A 2 21.98 9.14 1.91
C LEU A 2 21.60 7.77 1.35
N ALA A 3 21.54 6.74 2.19
CA ALA A 3 21.17 5.40 1.78
C ALA A 3 19.65 5.24 1.70
N GLN A 4 19.18 4.44 0.74
CA GLN A 4 17.79 4.01 0.69
C GLN A 4 17.42 3.23 1.95
N ARG A 5 16.14 3.28 2.33
CA ARG A 5 15.58 2.64 3.52
C ARG A 5 14.45 1.69 3.17
N THR A 6 14.35 0.67 3.99
CA THR A 6 13.32 -0.38 3.96
C THR A 6 13.04 -0.78 5.40
N LEU A 7 12.03 -1.61 5.65
CA LEU A 7 11.77 -2.12 7.00
C LEU A 7 12.88 -3.07 7.45
N LYS A 8 13.16 -3.08 8.76
CA LYS A 8 14.11 -4.04 9.36
C LYS A 8 13.53 -5.46 9.46
N SER A 9 12.22 -5.54 9.66
CA SER A 9 11.47 -6.79 9.80
C SER A 9 10.07 -6.62 9.23
N LEU A 10 9.43 -7.75 8.93
CA LEU A 10 8.02 -7.77 8.53
C LEU A 10 7.13 -7.31 9.69
N THR A 11 6.13 -6.49 9.38
CA THR A 11 5.13 -5.99 10.35
C THR A 11 3.74 -6.19 9.79
N LYS A 12 2.75 -6.42 10.66
CA LYS A 12 1.35 -6.65 10.29
C LYS A 12 0.42 -5.67 10.99
N ALA A 13 -0.67 -5.32 10.33
CA ALA A 13 -1.78 -4.56 10.91
C ALA A 13 -3.11 -5.12 10.40
N VAL A 14 -4.16 -5.01 11.22
CA VAL A 14 -5.52 -5.40 10.84
C VAL A 14 -6.43 -4.24 11.17
N GLY A 15 -7.35 -3.92 10.26
CA GLY A 15 -8.35 -2.88 10.47
C GLY A 15 -9.53 -3.03 9.51
N VAL A 16 -10.22 -1.92 9.28
CA VAL A 16 -11.34 -1.81 8.36
C VAL A 16 -11.11 -0.66 7.38
N GLY A 17 -11.53 -0.83 6.13
CA GLY A 17 -11.52 0.27 5.16
C GLY A 17 -12.55 1.35 5.52
N LEU A 18 -12.22 2.61 5.30
CA LEU A 18 -13.08 3.76 5.62
C LEU A 18 -14.36 3.76 4.78
N HIS A 19 -14.22 3.55 3.48
CA HIS A 19 -15.32 3.67 2.52
C HIS A 19 -16.04 2.34 2.29
N SER A 20 -15.29 1.24 2.28
CA SER A 20 -15.81 -0.11 2.03
C SER A 20 -16.40 -0.78 3.27
N GLY A 21 -15.96 -0.40 4.48
CA GLY A 21 -16.27 -1.10 5.72
C GLY A 21 -15.73 -2.54 5.79
N GLN A 22 -14.91 -2.96 4.83
CA GLN A 22 -14.38 -4.32 4.76
C GLN A 22 -13.22 -4.50 5.72
N ARG A 23 -13.17 -5.64 6.41
CA ARG A 23 -12.01 -6.03 7.22
C ARG A 23 -10.82 -6.33 6.32
N VAL A 24 -9.66 -5.76 6.64
CA VAL A 24 -8.44 -5.89 5.84
C VAL A 24 -7.23 -6.19 6.73
N GLU A 25 -6.36 -7.09 6.28
CA GLU A 25 -5.02 -7.31 6.84
C GLU A 25 -3.97 -6.69 5.90
N LEU A 26 -3.06 -5.92 6.49
CA LEU A 26 -1.85 -5.43 5.86
C LEU A 26 -0.65 -6.23 6.36
N THR A 27 0.22 -6.63 5.44
CA THR A 27 1.56 -7.11 5.74
C THR A 27 2.60 -6.24 5.04
N LEU A 28 3.37 -5.51 5.83
CA LEU A 28 4.45 -4.64 5.36
C LEU A 28 5.76 -5.43 5.38
N ARG A 29 6.35 -5.66 4.19
CA ARG A 29 7.55 -6.48 4.03
C ARG A 29 8.73 -5.64 3.52
N PRO A 30 9.95 -5.89 4.02
CA PRO A 30 11.14 -5.29 3.45
C PRO A 30 11.25 -5.60 1.95
N ALA A 31 11.65 -4.61 1.17
CA ALA A 31 12.01 -4.75 -0.23
C ALA A 31 13.49 -4.41 -0.49
N ALA A 32 14.02 -4.91 -1.61
CA ALA A 32 15.39 -4.64 -2.06
C ALA A 32 15.54 -3.18 -2.53
N PRO A 33 16.77 -2.65 -2.63
CA PRO A 33 17.01 -1.34 -3.23
C PRO A 33 16.37 -1.21 -4.62
N ASP A 34 15.96 0.01 -4.95
CA ASP A 34 15.32 0.40 -6.23
C ASP A 34 13.97 -0.28 -6.52
N THR A 35 13.36 -0.93 -5.53
CA THR A 35 12.00 -1.52 -5.67
C THR A 35 10.93 -0.44 -5.66
N GLY A 36 11.11 0.62 -4.85
CA GLY A 36 10.04 1.55 -4.53
C GLY A 36 8.99 0.95 -3.59
N ILE A 37 7.83 1.62 -3.49
CA ILE A 37 6.67 1.12 -2.74
C ILE A 37 5.72 0.41 -3.69
N VAL A 38 5.41 -0.85 -3.38
CA VAL A 38 4.58 -1.72 -4.22
C VAL A 38 3.45 -2.30 -3.39
N PHE A 39 2.21 -1.97 -3.74
CA PHE A 39 1.03 -2.63 -3.16
C PHE A 39 0.79 -3.96 -3.87
N ARG A 40 0.42 -4.99 -3.13
CA ARG A 40 0.12 -6.32 -3.67
C ARG A 40 -1.23 -6.81 -3.14
N ARG A 41 -2.21 -6.95 -4.03
CA ARG A 41 -3.52 -7.54 -3.74
C ARG A 41 -3.39 -9.06 -3.62
N VAL A 42 -3.15 -9.56 -2.41
CA VAL A 42 -2.89 -11.00 -2.14
C VAL A 42 -4.15 -11.83 -1.97
N ASP A 43 -5.31 -11.19 -1.85
CA ASP A 43 -6.63 -11.81 -1.80
C ASP A 43 -7.11 -12.33 -3.17
N LEU A 44 -6.50 -11.86 -4.27
CA LEU A 44 -6.86 -12.30 -5.61
C LEU A 44 -6.30 -13.70 -5.93
N PRO A 45 -6.97 -14.49 -6.80
CA PRO A 45 -6.50 -15.83 -7.18
C PRO A 45 -5.05 -15.87 -7.69
N GLN A 46 -4.63 -14.80 -8.34
CA GLN A 46 -3.23 -14.49 -8.62
C GLN A 46 -2.92 -13.11 -8.02
N PRO A 47 -1.92 -12.98 -7.13
CA PRO A 47 -1.57 -11.69 -6.57
C PRO A 47 -1.20 -10.68 -7.66
N VAL A 48 -1.74 -9.46 -7.55
CA VAL A 48 -1.46 -8.38 -8.49
C VAL A 48 -0.65 -7.29 -7.80
N ASP A 49 0.48 -6.93 -8.40
CA ASP A 49 1.35 -5.85 -7.96
C ASP A 49 0.95 -4.53 -8.60
N ILE A 50 0.92 -3.46 -7.79
CA ILE A 50 0.64 -2.09 -8.19
C ILE A 50 1.79 -1.23 -7.67
N VAL A 51 2.71 -0.88 -8.57
CA VAL A 51 3.85 -0.02 -8.25
C VAL A 51 3.35 1.42 -8.07
N ILE A 52 3.73 2.05 -6.95
CA ILE A 52 3.36 3.44 -6.72
C ILE A 52 4.02 4.35 -7.73
N SER A 53 3.20 5.11 -8.44
CA SER A 53 3.59 6.19 -9.33
C SER A 53 2.41 7.14 -9.52
N ALA A 54 2.68 8.38 -9.93
CA ALA A 54 1.61 9.32 -10.26
C ALA A 54 0.69 8.79 -11.37
N THR A 55 1.23 8.02 -12.32
CA THR A 55 0.47 7.40 -13.41
C THR A 55 -0.36 6.19 -12.98
N ALA A 56 -0.11 5.62 -11.80
CA ALA A 56 -0.92 4.51 -11.27
C ALA A 56 -2.21 5.01 -10.60
N VAL A 57 -2.33 6.32 -10.32
CA VAL A 57 -3.53 6.92 -9.72
C VAL A 57 -4.65 6.96 -10.77
N THR A 58 -5.79 6.35 -10.45
CA THR A 58 -6.92 6.19 -11.38
C THR A 58 -8.23 6.81 -10.88
N ASP A 59 -8.32 7.12 -9.59
CA ASP A 59 -9.45 7.85 -8.99
C ASP A 59 -8.95 8.71 -7.83
N THR A 60 -9.58 9.87 -7.66
CA THR A 60 -9.27 10.87 -6.62
C THR A 60 -10.52 11.34 -5.89
N ARG A 61 -11.67 10.68 -6.09
CA ARG A 61 -12.90 10.98 -5.37
C ARG A 61 -12.83 10.32 -4.00
N LEU A 62 -13.04 11.12 -2.95
CA LEU A 62 -12.99 10.74 -1.53
C LEU A 62 -11.60 10.30 -1.03
N ALA A 63 -10.81 9.61 -1.85
CA ALA A 63 -9.48 9.14 -1.52
C ALA A 63 -8.57 9.01 -2.75
N SER A 64 -7.27 8.79 -2.55
CA SER A 64 -6.35 8.42 -3.63
C SER A 64 -6.44 6.92 -3.91
N THR A 65 -6.82 6.56 -5.14
CA THR A 65 -6.92 5.17 -5.58
C THR A 65 -5.89 4.87 -6.66
N ILE A 66 -5.15 3.77 -6.48
CA ILE A 66 -4.23 3.23 -7.48
C ILE A 66 -4.80 1.98 -8.14
N SER A 67 -4.39 1.69 -9.37
CA SER A 67 -4.83 0.47 -10.07
C SER A 67 -3.77 -0.11 -11.00
N ASN A 68 -3.84 -1.43 -11.21
CA ASN A 68 -3.17 -2.14 -12.30
C ASN A 68 -4.16 -3.14 -12.92
N GLY A 69 -4.55 -2.88 -14.17
CA GLY A 69 -5.65 -3.61 -14.81
C GLY A 69 -6.94 -3.47 -14.00
N ASN A 70 -7.51 -4.60 -13.58
CA ASN A 70 -8.74 -4.63 -12.79
C ASN A 70 -8.50 -4.55 -11.27
N ALA A 71 -7.26 -4.72 -10.80
CA ALA A 71 -6.94 -4.65 -9.38
C ALA A 71 -6.81 -3.20 -8.93
N LYS A 72 -7.40 -2.88 -7.78
CA LYS A 72 -7.38 -1.54 -7.20
C LYS A 72 -7.00 -1.58 -5.72
N VAL A 73 -6.39 -0.49 -5.26
CA VAL A 73 -6.23 -0.19 -3.84
C VAL A 73 -6.65 1.26 -3.59
N HIS A 74 -7.67 1.42 -2.75
CA HIS A 74 -8.21 2.69 -2.28
C HIS A 74 -7.48 3.18 -1.02
N THR A 75 -7.53 4.49 -0.80
CA THR A 75 -7.13 5.12 0.48
C THR A 75 -5.64 4.94 0.80
N VAL A 76 -4.78 5.05 -0.21
CA VAL A 76 -3.33 4.84 -0.05
C VAL A 76 -2.61 6.01 0.63
N GLU A 77 -3.23 7.20 0.64
CA GLU A 77 -2.58 8.47 0.97
C GLU A 77 -2.01 8.54 2.39
N HIS A 78 -2.68 7.99 3.41
CA HIS A 78 -2.19 8.06 4.79
C HIS A 78 -0.98 7.15 5.00
N LEU A 79 -1.02 5.93 4.47
CA LEU A 79 0.12 5.01 4.51
C LEU A 79 1.31 5.57 3.71
N MET A 80 1.04 6.17 2.54
CA MET A 80 2.06 6.84 1.74
C MET A 80 2.67 8.06 2.46
N SER A 81 1.84 8.84 3.16
CA SER A 81 2.29 9.97 4.00
C SER A 81 3.22 9.49 5.13
N ALA A 82 2.86 8.39 5.82
CA ALA A 82 3.72 7.79 6.84
C ALA A 82 5.06 7.29 6.27
N CYS A 83 5.03 6.61 5.12
CA CYS A 83 6.26 6.17 4.44
C CYS A 83 7.14 7.37 4.07
N ALA A 84 6.57 8.43 3.51
CA ALA A 84 7.29 9.65 3.15
C ALA A 84 7.89 10.34 4.39
N GLY A 85 7.11 10.50 5.46
CA GLY A 85 7.55 11.13 6.70
C GLY A 85 8.69 10.37 7.41
N LEU A 86 8.73 9.05 7.28
CA LEU A 86 9.79 8.20 7.84
C LEU A 86 10.97 7.98 6.86
N GLY A 87 10.82 8.42 5.60
CA GLY A 87 11.79 8.24 4.54
C GLY A 87 11.96 6.76 4.14
N ILE A 88 10.87 6.00 4.06
CA ILE A 88 10.89 4.62 3.54
C ILE A 88 10.88 4.67 2.01
N ASP A 89 11.94 4.15 1.39
CA ASP A 89 12.08 4.12 -0.07
C ASP A 89 11.54 2.83 -0.68
N ASN A 90 11.77 1.69 -0.02
CA ASN A 90 11.47 0.37 -0.58
C ASN A 90 10.58 -0.42 0.38
N LEU A 91 9.40 -0.84 -0.11
CA LEU A 91 8.43 -1.58 0.70
C LEU A 91 7.47 -2.39 -0.17
N TYR A 92 7.21 -3.64 0.20
CA TYR A 92 6.03 -4.35 -0.26
C TYR A 92 4.89 -4.20 0.75
N VAL A 93 3.71 -3.84 0.27
CA VAL A 93 2.47 -3.69 1.04
C VAL A 93 1.49 -4.74 0.56
N ASP A 94 1.51 -5.91 1.18
CA ASP A 94 0.51 -6.94 0.89
C ASP A 94 -0.81 -6.56 1.58
N ILE A 95 -1.91 -6.62 0.83
CA ILE A 95 -3.24 -6.24 1.30
C ILE A 95 -4.28 -7.28 0.89
N THR A 96 -5.17 -7.64 1.83
CA THR A 96 -6.18 -8.69 1.63
C THR A 96 -7.55 -8.17 1.19
N ALA A 97 -7.64 -6.91 0.78
CA ALA A 97 -8.87 -6.26 0.34
C ALA A 97 -8.53 -5.07 -0.56
N GLU A 98 -9.55 -4.41 -1.10
CA GLU A 98 -9.38 -3.31 -2.05
C GLU A 98 -9.08 -1.96 -1.39
N GLU A 99 -9.05 -1.86 -0.07
CA GLU A 99 -8.89 -0.58 0.64
C GLU A 99 -7.96 -0.73 1.84
N VAL A 100 -7.03 0.22 2.00
CA VAL A 100 -6.14 0.31 3.16
C VAL A 100 -6.97 0.52 4.44
N PRO A 101 -6.65 -0.16 5.55
CA PRO A 101 -7.37 0.07 6.81
C PRO A 101 -7.19 1.51 7.28
N ILE A 102 -8.29 2.13 7.68
CA ILE A 102 -8.28 3.53 8.15
C ILE A 102 -7.63 3.68 9.53
N LEU A 103 -7.61 2.59 10.31
CA LEU A 103 -7.14 2.58 11.70
C LEU A 103 -7.85 3.67 12.52
N ASP A 104 -7.16 4.73 12.93
CA ASP A 104 -7.67 5.82 13.73
C ASP A 104 -7.88 7.14 12.97
N GLY A 105 -7.63 7.18 11.64
CA GLY A 105 -7.82 8.41 10.86
C GLY A 105 -7.54 8.28 9.38
#